data_AF-A0A8T4YJD2-F1
#
_entry.id   AF-A0A8T4YJD2-F1
#
_cell.length_a   1.000
_cell.length_b   1.000
_cell.length_c   1.000
_cell.angle_alpha   90.00
_cell.angle_beta   90.00
_cell.angle_gamma   90.00
#
_symmetry.space_group_name_H-M   'P 1'
#
loop_
_entity.id
_entity.type
_entity.pdbx_description
1 polymer ?
#
loop_
_entity_poly.entity_id
_entity_poly.type
_entity_poly.pdbx_seq_one_letter_code
_entity_poly.pdbx_strand_id
1 'polypeptide(L)'
;MPWFEPVFIAKVESIKGSCSAGHKVGDVFEINTHKTGGICGWCYHDLFPTLMTLSMGGAIPWQENQNEFAYQCPDRYNDVKFIIKRKE
;
A
#
# COMPACT_ATOMS: atom_id res chain seq x y z
N MET A 1 8.34 -23.90 9.08
CA MET A 1 8.51 -22.49 8.67
C MET A 1 7.65 -21.65 9.60
N PRO A 2 8.23 -20.83 10.48
CA PRO A 2 7.44 -19.82 11.17
C PRO A 2 7.00 -18.80 10.11
N TRP A 3 5.70 -18.72 9.86
CA TRP A 3 5.11 -17.76 8.93
C TRP A 3 5.27 -16.36 9.50
N PHE A 4 6.39 -15.70 9.21
CA PHE A 4 6.59 -14.29 9.54
C PHE A 4 5.92 -13.47 8.44
N GLU A 5 4.72 -12.99 8.72
CA GLU A 5 4.00 -12.14 7.78
C GLU A 5 4.66 -10.75 7.74
N PRO A 6 5.13 -10.29 6.57
CA PRO A 6 5.76 -8.98 6.48
C PRO A 6 4.73 -7.88 6.72
N VAL A 7 5.16 -6.88 7.49
CA VAL A 7 4.40 -5.65 7.69
C VAL A 7 4.91 -4.61 6.69
N PHE A 8 3.99 -3.84 6.13
CA PHE A 8 4.28 -2.74 5.22
C PHE A 8 3.79 -1.43 5.82
N ILE A 9 4.51 -0.35 5.54
CA ILE A 9 4.15 1.00 5.92
C ILE A 9 3.73 1.72 4.64
N ALA A 10 2.45 2.06 4.54
CA ALA A 10 1.90 2.87 3.47
C ALA A 10 1.78 4.32 3.91
N LYS A 11 2.52 5.20 3.25
CA LYS A 11 2.48 6.64 3.50
C LYS A 11 1.81 7.37 2.35
N VAL A 12 0.87 8.26 2.65
CA VAL A 12 0.24 9.13 1.64
C VAL A 12 1.23 10.24 1.26
N GLU A 13 1.65 10.23 0.00
CA GLU A 13 2.57 11.23 -0.55
C GLU A 13 1.81 12.42 -1.15
N SER A 14 0.76 12.16 -1.93
CA SER A 14 -0.02 13.20 -2.59
C SER A 14 -1.47 12.77 -2.80
N ILE A 15 -2.35 13.78 -2.88
CA ILE A 15 -3.77 13.60 -3.18
C ILE A 15 -4.12 14.57 -4.30
N LYS A 16 -4.71 14.04 -5.36
CA LYS A 16 -5.39 14.78 -6.40
C LYS A 16 -6.87 14.81 -6.07
N GLY A 17 -7.52 15.97 -6.11
CA GLY A 17 -8.95 16.08 -5.81
C GLY A 17 -9.24 15.89 -4.32
N SER A 18 -10.28 15.12 -3.98
CA SER A 18 -10.73 14.91 -2.60
C SER A 18 -11.02 13.44 -2.32
N CYS A 19 -10.30 12.85 -1.37
CA CYS A 19 -10.53 11.46 -0.98
C CYS A 19 -11.80 11.33 -0.12
N SER A 20 -12.80 10.60 -0.62
CA SER A 20 -14.05 10.33 0.10
C SER A 20 -13.85 9.53 1.41
N ALA A 21 -12.78 8.73 1.47
CA ALA A 21 -12.42 7.98 2.67
C ALA A 21 -11.75 8.83 3.77
N GLY A 22 -11.44 10.10 3.48
CA GLY A 22 -10.88 11.04 4.45
C GLY A 22 -9.35 11.01 4.62
N HIS A 23 -8.64 10.29 3.75
CA HIS A 23 -7.16 10.25 3.77
C HIS A 23 -6.56 11.64 3.51
N LYS A 24 -5.42 11.91 4.14
CA LYS A 24 -4.68 13.18 4.05
C LYS A 24 -3.21 12.93 3.72
N VAL A 25 -2.58 13.92 3.10
CA VAL A 25 -1.14 13.88 2.82
C VAL A 25 -0.37 13.81 4.14
N GLY A 26 0.56 12.86 4.21
CA GLY A 26 1.33 12.59 5.42
C GLY A 26 0.75 11.50 6.32
N ASP A 27 -0.46 11.01 6.06
CA ASP A 27 -1.00 9.85 6.78
C ASP A 27 -0.11 8.63 6.57
N VAL A 28 0.05 7.84 7.63
CA VAL A 28 0.87 6.62 7.65
C VAL A 28 0.03 5.47 8.19
N PHE A 29 0.00 4.38 7.45
CA PHE A 29 -0.77 3.19 7.77
C PHE A 29 0.15 1.97 7.83
N GLU A 30 0.03 1.17 8.89
CA GLU A 30 0.68 -0.14 8.96
C GLU A 30 -0.26 -1.20 8.43
N ILE A 31 0.10 -1.80 7.30
CA ILE A 31 -0.72 -2.75 6.56
C ILE A 31 -0.01 -4.09 6.40
N ASN A 32 -0.80 -5.16 6.34
CA ASN A 32 -0.35 -6.49 5.95
C ASN A 32 -1.52 -7.22 5.28
N THR A 33 -1.40 -8.51 4.92
CA THR A 33 -2.49 -9.22 4.23
C THR A 33 -3.71 -9.48 5.12
N HIS A 34 -3.56 -9.37 6.45
CA HIS A 34 -4.64 -9.52 7.42
C HIS A 34 -5.25 -8.20 7.92
N LYS A 35 -4.56 -7.07 7.75
CA LYS A 35 -4.90 -5.76 8.31
C LYS A 35 -4.75 -4.69 7.26
N THR A 36 -5.85 -4.00 6.98
CA THR A 36 -5.86 -2.84 6.08
C THR A 36 -5.22 -1.60 6.70
N GLY A 37 -4.96 -1.59 8.01
CA GLY A 37 -4.28 -0.51 8.73
C GLY A 37 -5.03 0.83 8.74
N GLY A 38 -6.28 0.87 8.30
CA GLY A 38 -7.05 2.11 8.12
C GLY A 38 -7.13 2.60 6.67
N ILE A 39 -6.44 1.95 5.73
CA ILE A 39 -6.64 2.18 4.29
C ILE A 39 -8.09 1.85 3.93
N CYS A 40 -8.66 2.62 2.99
CA CYS A 40 -10.05 2.38 2.57
C CYS A 40 -10.16 1.01 1.92
N GLY A 41 -11.28 0.30 2.15
CA GLY A 41 -11.44 -1.08 1.66
C GLY A 41 -11.30 -1.22 0.15
N TRP A 42 -11.72 -0.21 -0.62
CA TRP A 42 -11.60 -0.22 -2.07
C TRP A 42 -10.14 -0.14 -2.55
N CYS A 43 -9.36 0.78 -1.97
CA CYS A 43 -7.94 0.92 -2.23
C CYS A 43 -7.15 -0.32 -1.76
N TYR A 44 -7.51 -0.87 -0.60
CA TYR A 44 -6.86 -2.07 -0.08
C TYR A 44 -7.15 -3.30 -0.95
N HIS A 45 -8.37 -3.46 -1.43
CA HIS A 45 -8.75 -4.59 -2.30
C HIS A 45 -7.91 -4.63 -3.59
N ASP A 46 -7.65 -3.48 -4.20
CA ASP A 46 -6.82 -3.40 -5.41
C ASP A 46 -5.32 -3.60 -5.11
N LEU A 47 -4.85 -3.14 -3.95
CA LEU A 47 -3.48 -3.33 -3.47
C LEU A 47 -3.18 -4.78 -3.00
N PHE A 48 -4.19 -5.51 -2.56
CA PHE A 48 -4.05 -6.81 -1.89
C PHE A 48 -3.27 -7.86 -2.69
N PRO A 49 -3.48 -8.07 -4.01
CA PRO A 49 -2.72 -9.04 -4.79
C PRO A 49 -1.21 -8.76 -4.80
N THR A 50 -0.82 -7.48 -4.83
CA THR A 50 0.58 -7.06 -4.75
C THR A 50 1.16 -7.38 -3.37
N LEU A 51 0.43 -7.07 -2.29
CA LEU A 51 0.86 -7.41 -0.93
C LEU A 51 1.01 -8.92 -0.74
N MET A 52 0.09 -9.73 -1.26
CA MET A 52 0.22 -11.19 -1.23
C MET A 52 1.46 -11.67 -1.96
N THR A 53 1.72 -11.15 -3.16
CA THR A 53 2.89 -11.52 -3.96
C THR A 53 4.18 -11.24 -3.20
N LEU A 54 4.31 -10.04 -2.62
CA LEU A 54 5.48 -9.65 -1.81
C LEU A 54 5.58 -10.46 -0.51
N SER A 55 4.45 -10.79 0.11
CA SER A 55 4.40 -11.59 1.34
C SER A 55 4.87 -13.02 1.14
N MET A 56 4.68 -13.57 -0.06
CA MET A 56 5.16 -14.90 -0.45
C MET A 56 6.61 -14.88 -0.99
N GLY A 57 7.32 -13.75 -0.88
CA GLY A 57 8.70 -13.62 -1.37
C GLY A 57 8.80 -13.34 -2.87
N GLY A 58 7.70 -12.97 -3.53
CA GLY A 58 7.71 -12.45 -4.89
C GLY A 58 8.33 -11.06 -4.98
N ALA A 59 8.60 -10.63 -6.21
CA ALA A 59 9.24 -9.36 -6.53
C ALA A 59 8.46 -8.64 -7.63
N ILE A 60 8.52 -7.31 -7.65
CA ILE A 60 7.96 -6.48 -8.72
C ILE A 60 9.05 -6.29 -9.79
N PRO A 61 8.93 -6.90 -10.99
CA PRO A 61 10.06 -7.01 -11.93
C PRO A 61 10.64 -5.68 -12.42
N TRP A 62 9.81 -4.64 -12.51
CA TRP A 62 10.20 -3.32 -13.00
C TRP A 62 10.64 -2.35 -11.90
N GLN A 63 10.62 -2.78 -10.64
CA GLN A 63 10.98 -1.93 -9.50
C GLN A 63 12.46 -2.14 -9.14
N GLU A 64 13.25 -1.08 -9.10
CA GLU A 64 14.66 -1.19 -8.71
C GLU A 64 14.82 -1.57 -7.23
N ASN A 65 14.02 -0.94 -6.35
CA ASN A 65 13.98 -1.24 -4.93
C ASN A 65 12.80 -2.16 -4.61
N GLN A 66 13.08 -3.42 -4.26
CA GLN A 66 12.04 -4.39 -3.88
C GLN A 66 11.42 -4.15 -2.50
N ASN A 67 12.02 -3.26 -1.69
CA ASN A 67 11.50 -2.89 -0.38
C ASN A 67 10.58 -1.65 -0.45
N GLU A 68 10.48 -0.98 -1.59
CA GLU A 68 9.70 0.24 -1.75
C GLU A 68 9.00 0.33 -3.11
N PHE A 69 7.70 0.55 -3.09
CA PHE A 69 6.94 0.79 -4.30
C PHE A 69 5.88 1.88 -4.16
N ALA A 70 5.65 2.58 -5.26
CA ALA A 70 4.59 3.56 -5.37
C ALA A 70 3.30 2.87 -5.81
N TYR A 71 2.21 3.19 -5.13
CA TYR A 71 0.88 2.69 -5.42
C TYR A 71 -0.09 3.87 -5.58
N GLN A 72 -1.04 3.75 -6.49
CA GLN A 72 -2.02 4.78 -6.80
C GLN A 72 -3.42 4.22 -6.59
N CYS A 73 -4.28 5.00 -5.96
CA CYS A 73 -5.68 4.63 -5.77
C CYS A 73 -6.35 4.34 -7.13
N PRO A 74 -7.24 3.33 -7.20
CA PRO A 74 -8.00 3.06 -8.42
C PRO A 74 -8.95 4.21 -8.82
N ASP A 75 -9.31 5.08 -7.88
CA ASP A 75 -10.03 6.34 -8.17
C ASP A 75 -9.08 7.37 -8.81
N ARG A 76 -9.00 7.35 -10.15
CA ARG A 76 -8.15 8.27 -10.94
C ARG A 76 -8.60 9.73 -10.84
N TYR A 77 -9.86 10.00 -10.50
CA TYR A 77 -10.38 11.36 -10.36
C TYR A 77 -9.90 11.97 -9.04
N ASN A 78 -9.99 11.19 -7.95
CA ASN A 78 -9.46 11.53 -6.64
C ASN A 78 -8.21 10.70 -6.27
N ASP A 79 -7.18 10.79 -7.11
CA ASP A 79 -6.00 9.93 -7.03
C ASP A 79 -5.20 10.18 -5.74
N VAL A 80 -5.13 9.17 -4.89
CA VAL A 80 -4.28 9.16 -3.70
C VAL A 80 -3.06 8.32 -4.01
N LYS A 81 -1.88 8.93 -3.94
CA LYS A 81 -0.60 8.25 -4.13
C LYS A 81 0.00 7.84 -2.80
N PHE A 82 0.31 6.56 -2.69
CA PHE A 82 0.94 5.93 -1.55
C PHE A 82 2.36 5.52 -1.91
N ILE A 83 3.29 5.75 -0.98
CA ILE A 83 4.61 5.11 -0.99
C ILE A 83 4.56 4.00 0.05
N ILE A 84 4.72 2.77 -0.40
CA ILE A 84 4.65 1.57 0.43
C ILE A 84 6.05 1.05 0.63
N LYS A 85 6.46 0.91 1.89
CA LYS A 85 7.76 0.38 2.28
C LYS A 85 7.60 -0.86 3.14
N ARG A 86 8.42 -1.88 2.93
CA ARG A 86 8.50 -3.03 3.84
C ARG A 86 9.11 -2.59 5.16
N LYS A 87 8.48 -2.96 6.28
CA LYS A 87 9.02 -2.74 7.63
C LYS A 87 10.01 -3.87 7.93
N GLU A 88 11.23 -3.50 8.30
CA GLU A 88 12.28 -4.43 8.77
C GLU A 88 11.92 -5.08 10.11
#